data_AF-I1LKT1-F1
#
_entry.id   AF-I1LKT1-F1
#
_cell.length_a   1.000
_cell.length_b   1.000
_cell.length_c   1.000
_cell.angle_alpha   90.00
_cell.angle_beta   90.00
_cell.angle_gamma   90.00
#
_symmetry.space_group_name_H-M   'P 1'
#
loop_
_entity.id
_entity.type
_entity.pdbx_description
1 polymer ?
#
loop_
_entity_poly.entity_id
_entity_poly.type
_entity_poly.pdbx_seq_one_letter_code
_entity_poly.pdbx_strand_id
1 'polypeptide(L)'
;MRKLQLQYCLEPVGSHGVWGLDDYHFLPFIFGSSQLIDHKYMKPKSIHNEDILENFSNEYLYLACIAFVKKVKKGVFAEHSPMLDDISGVPNWNKVNTGLLKMYKAEVLEKVPIMQHFLFGSIIKWE
;
A
#
# COMPACT_ATOMS: atom_id res chain seq x y z
N MET A 1 -10.53 -7.57 -6.18
CA MET A 1 -10.41 -6.11 -6.40
C MET A 1 -9.67 -5.76 -7.70
N ARG A 2 -8.40 -6.15 -7.90
CA ARG A 2 -7.64 -5.83 -9.15
C ARG A 2 -8.39 -6.10 -10.46
N LYS A 3 -9.07 -7.24 -10.57
CA LYS A 3 -9.92 -7.56 -11.74
C LYS A 3 -11.03 -6.52 -11.96
N LEU A 4 -11.71 -6.09 -10.90
CA LEU A 4 -12.79 -5.09 -10.99
C LEU A 4 -12.24 -3.71 -11.36
N GLN A 5 -11.13 -3.29 -10.75
CA GLN A 5 -10.45 -2.01 -11.05
C GLN A 5 -10.11 -1.91 -12.53
N LEU A 6 -9.51 -2.96 -13.11
CA LEU A 6 -9.12 -2.97 -14.52
C LEU A 6 -10.31 -3.15 -15.47
N GLN A 7 -11.25 -4.05 -15.14
CA GLN A 7 -12.38 -4.37 -16.01
C GLN A 7 -13.36 -3.19 -16.15
N TYR A 8 -13.55 -2.44 -15.07
CA TYR A 8 -14.56 -1.38 -15.00
C TYR A 8 -13.96 0.01 -14.89
N CYS A 9 -12.64 0.16 -15.03
CA CYS A 9 -11.94 1.43 -14.90
C CYS A 9 -12.39 2.22 -13.66
N LEU A 10 -12.49 1.53 -12.51
CA LEU A 10 -12.99 2.14 -11.28
C LEU A 10 -12.12 3.35 -10.94
N GLU A 11 -12.74 4.45 -10.53
CA GLU A 11 -11.99 5.63 -10.09
C GLU A 11 -11.47 5.44 -8.65
N PRO A 12 -10.30 5.99 -8.31
CA PRO A 12 -9.81 6.06 -6.93
C PRO A 12 -10.77 6.87 -6.05
N VAL A 13 -11.18 6.32 -4.90
CA VAL A 13 -12.03 7.05 -3.93
C VAL A 13 -11.17 7.51 -2.76
N GLY A 14 -11.24 8.80 -2.43
CA GLY A 14 -10.47 9.36 -1.33
C GLY A 14 -8.96 9.39 -1.57
N SER A 15 -8.52 9.34 -2.84
CA SER A 15 -7.10 9.45 -3.17
C SER A 15 -6.58 10.82 -2.75
N HIS A 16 -5.52 10.84 -1.94
CA HIS A 16 -4.79 12.06 -1.57
C HIS A 16 -3.94 12.60 -2.73
N GLY A 17 -4.37 12.39 -3.98
CA GLY A 17 -3.59 12.58 -5.19
C GLY A 17 -2.26 11.82 -5.12
N VAL A 18 -1.20 12.47 -5.57
CA VAL A 18 0.19 11.94 -5.54
C VAL A 18 0.73 11.70 -4.13
N TRP A 19 0.08 12.23 -3.08
CA TRP A 19 0.49 12.06 -1.68
C TRP A 19 -0.15 10.86 -1.00
N GLY A 20 -1.03 10.14 -1.69
CA GLY A 20 -1.58 8.87 -1.20
C GLY A 20 -0.55 7.74 -1.26
N LEU A 21 -0.72 6.73 -0.39
CA LEU A 21 0.08 5.51 -0.45
C LEU A 21 -0.16 4.72 -1.74
N ASP A 22 -1.43 4.55 -2.11
CA ASP A 22 -1.90 3.87 -3.32
C ASP A 22 -3.33 4.35 -3.60
N ASP A 23 -3.77 4.20 -4.85
CA ASP A 23 -5.07 4.70 -5.31
C ASP A 23 -6.25 3.94 -4.68
N TYR A 24 -6.07 2.68 -4.28
CA TYR A 24 -7.18 1.83 -3.81
C TYR A 24 -6.91 1.09 -2.50
N HIS A 25 -5.66 0.84 -2.15
CA HIS A 25 -5.30 -0.17 -1.17
C HIS A 25 -4.32 0.35 -0.12
N PHE A 26 -4.68 0.22 1.15
CA PHE A 26 -3.76 0.50 2.26
C PHE A 26 -3.32 -0.79 2.95
N LEU A 27 -4.28 -1.60 3.40
CA LEU A 27 -4.05 -2.80 4.22
C LEU A 27 -3.04 -3.82 3.63
N PRO A 28 -3.02 -4.12 2.32
CA PRO A 28 -2.02 -5.02 1.76
C PRO A 28 -0.56 -4.57 1.97
N PHE A 29 -0.29 -3.26 2.04
CA PHE A 29 1.04 -2.74 2.36
C PHE A 29 1.39 -2.92 3.85
N ILE A 30 0.41 -2.78 4.75
CA ILE A 30 0.62 -3.09 6.18
C ILE A 30 0.92 -4.59 6.35
N PHE A 31 0.05 -5.45 5.84
CA PHE A 31 0.23 -6.91 6.01
C PHE A 31 1.48 -7.40 5.27
N GLY A 32 1.73 -6.88 4.06
CA GLY A 32 2.92 -7.22 3.28
C GLY A 32 4.23 -6.77 3.89
N SER A 33 4.26 -5.59 4.51
CA SER A 33 5.46 -5.16 5.25
C SER A 33 5.70 -6.01 6.49
N SER A 34 4.63 -6.49 7.15
CA SER A 34 4.74 -7.46 8.26
C SER A 34 5.32 -8.80 7.81
N GLN A 35 4.93 -9.32 6.63
CA GLN A 35 5.50 -10.55 6.05
C GLN A 35 7.02 -10.46 5.83
N LEU A 36 7.56 -9.25 5.64
CA LEU A 36 8.95 -9.00 5.30
C LEU A 36 9.81 -8.57 6.50
N ILE A 37 9.23 -8.50 7.70
CA ILE A 37 9.99 -8.26 8.95
C ILE A 37 11.04 -9.37 9.10
N ASP A 38 12.27 -8.97 9.43
CA ASP A 38 13.44 -9.84 9.57
C ASP A 38 13.83 -10.65 8.33
N HIS A 39 13.27 -10.32 7.15
CA HIS A 39 13.66 -10.97 5.91
C HIS A 39 15.15 -10.75 5.62
N LYS A 40 15.87 -11.86 5.37
CA LYS A 40 17.34 -11.89 5.28
C LYS A 40 17.88 -10.98 4.17
N TYR A 41 17.27 -11.03 2.99
CA TYR A 41 17.78 -10.37 1.78
C TYR A 41 16.94 -9.16 1.34
N MET A 42 15.62 -9.35 1.19
CA MET A 42 14.70 -8.28 0.78
C MET A 42 14.56 -7.19 1.84
N LYS A 43 15.04 -5.98 1.52
CA LYS A 43 14.87 -4.73 2.29
C LYS A 43 13.87 -3.80 1.58
N PRO A 44 13.36 -2.71 2.21
CA PRO A 44 12.40 -1.80 1.57
C PRO A 44 12.82 -1.30 0.18
N LYS A 45 14.11 -0.95 -0.02
CA LYS A 45 14.66 -0.56 -1.33
C LYS A 45 14.53 -1.61 -2.45
N SER A 46 14.26 -2.88 -2.10
CA SER A 46 14.17 -4.00 -3.06
C SER A 46 12.96 -3.88 -3.98
N ILE A 47 11.99 -3.01 -3.66
CA ILE A 47 10.85 -2.72 -4.54
C ILE A 47 11.27 -2.13 -5.90
N HIS A 48 12.50 -1.63 -5.99
CA HIS A 48 13.10 -1.10 -7.21
C HIS A 48 13.78 -2.15 -8.08
N ASN A 49 14.03 -3.35 -7.54
CA ASN A 49 14.65 -4.44 -8.28
C ASN A 49 13.56 -5.26 -9.02
N GLU A 50 13.62 -5.28 -10.35
CA GLU A 50 12.64 -5.95 -11.20
C GLU A 50 12.66 -7.47 -11.03
N ASP A 51 13.83 -8.10 -10.92
CA ASP A 51 13.96 -9.54 -10.69
C ASP A 51 13.27 -9.96 -9.38
N ILE A 52 13.40 -9.15 -8.33
CA ILE A 52 12.73 -9.41 -7.05
C ILE A 52 11.22 -9.32 -7.20
N LEU A 53 10.71 -8.32 -7.93
CA LEU A 53 9.27 -8.19 -8.15
C LEU A 53 8.72 -9.34 -9.00
N GLU A 54 9.42 -9.72 -10.07
CA GLU A 54 8.97 -10.79 -10.96
C GLU A 54 8.91 -12.14 -10.24
N ASN A 55 9.93 -12.46 -9.44
CA ASN A 55 10.03 -13.76 -8.79
C ASN A 55 9.20 -13.87 -7.49
N PHE A 56 9.03 -12.78 -6.73
CA PHE A 56 8.47 -12.85 -5.37
C PHE A 56 7.13 -12.11 -5.20
N SER A 57 6.58 -11.46 -6.24
CA SER A 57 5.29 -10.75 -6.14
C SER A 57 4.09 -11.67 -5.88
N ASN A 58 4.20 -12.97 -6.19
CA ASN A 58 3.14 -13.94 -5.88
C ASN A 58 3.21 -14.45 -4.43
N GLU A 59 4.30 -14.19 -3.71
CA GLU A 59 4.53 -14.68 -2.34
C GLU A 59 4.32 -13.58 -1.29
N TYR A 60 4.68 -12.33 -1.62
CA TYR A 60 4.63 -11.20 -0.68
C TYR A 60 3.66 -10.12 -1.13
N LEU A 61 2.68 -9.79 -0.27
CA LEU A 61 1.61 -8.85 -0.58
C LEU A 61 2.13 -7.45 -0.94
N TYR A 62 3.19 -6.98 -0.27
CA TYR A 62 3.79 -5.67 -0.55
C TYR A 62 4.34 -5.64 -1.97
N LEU A 63 5.14 -6.66 -2.35
CA LEU A 63 5.72 -6.78 -3.67
C LEU A 63 4.65 -6.97 -4.75
N ALA A 64 3.59 -7.73 -4.44
CA ALA A 64 2.41 -7.87 -5.29
C ALA A 64 1.77 -6.51 -5.61
N CYS A 65 1.65 -5.63 -4.61
CA CYS A 65 1.11 -4.29 -4.80
C CYS A 65 2.05 -3.42 -5.64
N ILE A 66 3.35 -3.41 -5.36
CA ILE A 66 4.32 -2.65 -6.17
C ILE A 66 4.30 -3.11 -7.63
N ALA A 67 4.31 -4.42 -7.88
CA ALA A 67 4.25 -4.97 -9.24
C ALA A 67 2.96 -4.53 -9.96
N PHE A 68 1.83 -4.48 -9.26
CA PHE A 68 0.59 -3.97 -9.82
C PHE A 68 0.64 -2.47 -10.13
N VAL A 69 1.18 -1.65 -9.23
CA VAL A 69 1.36 -0.20 -9.42
C VAL A 69 2.23 0.06 -10.66
N LYS A 70 3.41 -0.57 -10.76
CA LYS A 70 4.32 -0.45 -11.92
C LYS A 70 3.70 -0.95 -13.23
N LYS A 71 2.79 -1.94 -13.15
CA LYS A 71 2.06 -2.42 -14.32
C LYS A 71 1.08 -1.36 -14.84
N VAL A 72 0.33 -0.73 -13.94
CA VAL A 72 -0.79 0.18 -14.28
C VAL A 72 -0.29 1.61 -14.57
N LYS A 73 0.59 2.16 -13.73
CA LYS A 73 1.13 3.52 -13.87
C LYS A 73 2.41 3.47 -14.70
N LYS A 74 2.50 4.33 -15.73
CA LYS A 74 3.67 4.44 -16.61
C LYS A 74 4.51 5.66 -16.22
N GLY A 75 5.82 5.59 -16.49
CA GLY A 75 6.77 6.65 -16.15
C GLY A 75 7.71 6.27 -15.00
N VAL A 76 8.40 7.25 -14.46
CA VAL A 76 9.34 7.05 -13.35
C VAL A 76 8.54 6.79 -12.06
N PHE A 77 8.91 5.75 -11.31
CA PHE A 77 8.16 5.33 -10.12
C PHE A 77 7.97 6.46 -9.09
N ALA A 78 9.03 7.25 -8.87
CA ALA A 78 9.01 8.40 -7.98
C ALA A 78 8.04 9.53 -8.42
N GLU A 79 7.73 9.65 -9.71
CA GLU A 79 6.83 10.69 -10.21
C GLU A 79 5.36 10.36 -9.96
N HIS A 80 4.99 9.09 -10.11
CA HIS A 80 3.58 8.66 -9.97
C HIS A 80 3.26 8.02 -8.62
N SER A 81 4.27 7.69 -7.81
CA SER A 81 4.11 7.05 -6.50
C SER A 81 5.20 7.50 -5.50
N PRO A 82 5.38 8.82 -5.29
CA PRO A 82 6.46 9.37 -4.45
C PRO A 82 6.41 8.85 -3.01
N MET A 83 5.21 8.66 -2.42
CA MET A 83 5.10 8.12 -1.05
C MET A 83 5.70 6.70 -0.93
N LEU A 84 5.44 5.83 -1.91
CA LEU A 84 6.03 4.49 -1.92
C LEU A 84 7.53 4.53 -2.19
N ASP A 85 7.98 5.48 -3.00
CA ASP A 85 9.40 5.72 -3.29
C ASP A 85 10.15 6.17 -2.03
N ASP A 86 9.61 7.14 -1.29
CA ASP A 86 10.17 7.62 -0.01
C ASP A 86 10.22 6.50 1.03
N ILE A 87 9.15 5.70 1.15
CA ILE A 87 9.10 4.55 2.06
C ILE A 87 10.18 3.51 1.71
N SER A 88 10.59 3.40 0.43
CA SER A 88 11.67 2.50 0.02
C SER A 88 13.03 2.86 0.63
N GLY A 89 13.21 4.12 1.03
CA GLY A 89 14.39 4.61 1.74
C GLY A 89 14.46 4.24 3.23
N VAL A 90 13.37 3.70 3.81
CA VAL A 90 13.34 3.26 5.20
C VAL A 90 14.26 2.04 5.39
N PRO A 91 15.08 1.97 6.46
CA PRO A 91 16.16 0.98 6.55
C PRO A 91 15.70 -0.47 6.73
N ASN A 92 14.50 -0.71 7.27
CA ASN A 92 13.98 -2.06 7.51
C ASN A 92 12.45 -2.11 7.53
N TRP A 93 11.91 -3.30 7.29
CA TRP A 93 10.47 -3.54 7.19
C TRP A 93 9.72 -3.35 8.50
N ASN A 94 10.37 -3.53 9.66
CA ASN A 94 9.76 -3.24 10.96
C ASN A 94 9.41 -1.75 11.11
N LYS A 95 10.32 -0.86 10.71
CA LYS A 95 10.06 0.59 10.66
C LYS A 95 9.02 0.95 9.62
N VAL A 96 9.04 0.33 8.44
CA VAL A 96 8.00 0.52 7.41
C VAL A 96 6.62 0.16 7.97
N ASN A 97 6.48 -1.04 8.53
CA ASN A 97 5.23 -1.53 9.08
C ASN A 97 4.71 -0.63 10.20
N THR A 98 5.59 -0.23 11.13
CA THR A 98 5.25 0.70 12.21
C THR A 98 4.78 2.06 11.66
N GLY A 99 5.46 2.60 10.65
CA GLY A 99 5.07 3.84 9.98
C GLY A 99 3.72 3.73 9.28
N LEU A 100 3.49 2.63 8.55
CA LEU A 100 2.24 2.37 7.85
C LEU A 100 1.05 2.20 8.81
N LEU A 101 1.25 1.59 9.99
CA LEU A 101 0.20 1.52 11.02
C LEU A 101 -0.18 2.91 11.54
N LYS A 102 0.81 3.78 11.78
CA LYS A 102 0.56 5.17 12.20
C LYS A 102 -0.14 5.96 11.09
N MET A 103 0.31 5.81 9.85
CA MET A 103 -0.28 6.46 8.70
C MET A 103 -1.71 5.95 8.44
N TYR A 104 -2.00 4.66 8.62
CA TYR A 104 -3.36 4.12 8.48
C TYR A 104 -4.32 4.72 9.51
N LYS A 105 -3.87 4.86 10.76
CA LYS A 105 -4.65 5.54 11.78
C LYS A 105 -4.97 6.98 11.36
N ALA A 106 -3.95 7.77 11.01
CA ALA A 106 -4.10 9.19 10.70
C ALA A 106 -4.82 9.47 9.37
N GLU A 107 -4.52 8.70 8.32
CA GLU A 107 -4.97 8.94 6.94
C GLU A 107 -6.15 8.09 6.50
N VAL A 108 -6.61 7.14 7.33
CA VAL A 108 -7.82 6.35 7.07
C VAL A 108 -8.79 6.47 8.25
N LEU A 109 -8.41 5.94 9.42
CA LEU A 109 -9.35 5.80 10.54
C LEU A 109 -9.74 7.14 11.20
N GLU A 110 -8.88 8.15 11.13
CA GLU A 110 -9.15 9.50 11.68
C GLU A 110 -9.63 10.50 10.61
N LYS A 111 -9.83 10.06 9.36
CA LYS A 111 -10.34 10.91 8.28
C LYS A 111 -11.83 10.75 8.11
N VAL A 112 -12.58 11.80 8.47
CA VAL A 112 -14.05 11.85 8.30
C VAL A 112 -14.47 11.51 6.85
N PRO A 113 -13.86 12.04 5.78
CA PRO A 113 -14.30 11.72 4.41
C PRO A 113 -14.24 10.22 4.05
N ILE A 114 -13.38 9.47 4.73
CA ILE A 114 -13.21 8.03 4.53
C ILE A 114 -14.12 7.24 5.48
N MET A 115 -14.11 7.59 6.77
CA MET A 115 -14.83 6.85 7.80
C MET A 115 -16.32 7.19 7.92
N GLN A 116 -16.80 8.26 7.27
CA GLN A 116 -18.23 8.63 7.26
C GLN A 116 -19.14 7.52 6.69
N HIS A 117 -18.59 6.59 5.92
CA HIS A 117 -19.31 5.46 5.34
C HIS A 117 -19.13 4.15 6.12
N PHE A 118 -18.39 4.17 7.24
CA PHE A 118 -18.21 2.99 8.08
C PHE A 118 -19.50 2.70 8.87
N LEU A 119 -19.98 1.47 8.81
CA LEU A 119 -21.24 1.06 9.43
C LEU A 119 -21.02 0.48 10.83
N PHE A 120 -21.87 0.88 11.77
CA PHE A 120 -21.93 0.34 13.12
C PHE A 120 -23.18 -0.52 13.29
N GLY A 121 -23.06 -1.59 14.07
CA GLY A 121 -24.13 -2.57 14.30
C GLY A 121 -23.95 -3.31 15.63
N SER A 122 -24.53 -4.50 15.75
CA SER A 122 -24.44 -5.28 16.99
C SER A 122 -23.05 -5.85 17.27
N ILE A 123 -22.25 -6.10 16.23
CA ILE A 123 -20.88 -6.65 16.34
C ILE A 123 -19.85 -5.56 16.52
N ILE A 124 -19.89 -4.50 15.70
CA ILE A 124 -19.02 -3.34 15.80
C ILE A 124 -19.87 -2.16 16.28
N LYS A 125 -19.80 -1.89 17.58
CA LYS A 125 -20.56 -0.82 18.22
C LYS A 125 -19.87 0.52 18.06
N TRP A 126 -20.67 1.59 18.09
CA TRP A 126 -20.17 2.97 18.15
C TRP A 126 -19.71 3.36 19.57
N GLU A 127 -20.26 2.69 20.59
CA GLU A 127 -20.09 2.96 22.02
C GLU A 127 -19.46 1.77 22.75
#